data_AF-A0A1T4PHX5-F1
#
_entry.id   AF-A0A1T4PHX5-F1
#
_cell.length_a   1.000
_cell.length_b   1.000
_cell.length_c   1.000
_cell.angle_alpha   90.00
_cell.angle_beta   90.00
_cell.angle_gamma   90.00
#
_symmetry.space_group_name_H-M   'P 1'
#
loop_
_entity.id
_entity.type
_entity.pdbx_description
1 polymer ?
#
loop_
_entity_poly.entity_id
_entity_poly.type
_entity_poly.pdbx_seq_one_letter_code
_entity_poly.pdbx_strand_id
1 'polypeptide(L)'
;MGQDASGLFSGTRGSANSPYHRDAKVMQSRVKEWAIGEKERLGKKSERQKDQFNTATIVYDNESGRYFYGRNGGVFQENDLRNPQIFGENGVLPPKSLNKYDLGNCAEVHAINKALNSGAKMENLYIFTIHTTPKSFGQPKPACQNCTHAFKGRIQKNHTGWTE
;
A
#
# COMPACT_ATOMS: atom_id res chain seq x y z
N MET A 1 33.23 -29.45 35.21
CA MET A 1 32.74 -28.11 35.64
C MET A 1 32.26 -27.42 34.37
N GLY A 2 31.03 -27.70 33.92
CA GLY A 2 29.83 -26.83 34.06
C GLY A 2 29.67 -26.00 32.78
N GLN A 3 28.99 -26.50 31.74
CA GLN A 3 27.57 -26.22 31.36
C GLN A 3 27.18 -24.73 31.35
N ASP A 4 26.85 -24.21 30.16
CA ASP A 4 25.61 -23.46 29.80
C ASP A 4 25.84 -22.65 28.50
N ALA A 5 25.28 -23.04 27.35
CA ALA A 5 23.89 -22.85 26.89
C ALA A 5 23.67 -21.51 26.14
N SER A 6 23.71 -21.58 24.81
CA SER A 6 22.85 -20.80 23.90
C SER A 6 22.95 -21.47 22.51
N GLY A 7 22.07 -22.37 22.11
CA GLY A 7 20.61 -22.31 22.24
C GLY A 7 20.03 -21.56 21.05
N LEU A 8 19.95 -22.24 19.90
CA LEU A 8 18.95 -22.11 18.84
C LEU A 8 18.18 -20.78 18.74
N PHE A 9 18.54 -19.95 17.76
CA PHE A 9 17.54 -19.22 16.98
C PHE A 9 17.63 -19.66 15.52
N SER A 10 17.24 -20.92 15.29
CA SER A 10 16.65 -21.33 14.02
C SER A 10 15.37 -20.52 13.87
N GLY A 11 15.48 -19.36 13.22
CA GLY A 11 14.34 -18.49 12.95
C GLY A 11 13.34 -19.26 12.10
N THR A 12 12.27 -19.72 12.75
CA THR A 12 11.10 -20.26 12.09
C THR A 12 10.70 -19.29 11.00
N ARG A 13 10.75 -19.75 9.74
CA ARG A 13 10.07 -19.08 8.63
C ARG A 13 8.60 -19.02 9.03
N GLY A 14 8.17 -17.90 9.62
CA GLY A 14 6.77 -17.65 9.88
C GLY A 14 6.02 -17.94 8.59
N SER A 15 5.02 -18.82 8.67
CA SER A 15 4.23 -19.20 7.51
C SER A 15 3.80 -17.91 6.80
N ALA A 16 4.18 -17.76 5.53
CA ALA A 16 3.76 -16.64 4.69
C ALA A 16 2.23 -16.50 4.61
N ASN A 17 1.48 -17.51 5.09
CA ASN A 17 0.02 -17.53 5.21
C ASN A 17 -0.52 -17.27 6.62
N SER A 18 0.28 -16.75 7.56
CA SER A 18 -0.24 -16.38 8.88
C SER A 18 -1.25 -15.22 8.76
N PRO A 19 -2.49 -15.37 9.27
CA PRO A 19 -3.49 -14.30 9.29
C PRO A 19 -2.99 -13.01 9.97
N TYR A 20 -1.96 -13.11 10.82
CA TYR A 20 -1.31 -11.99 11.48
C TYR A 20 -0.79 -10.93 10.49
N HIS A 21 -0.24 -11.34 9.34
CA HIS A 21 0.39 -10.41 8.41
C HIS A 21 -0.61 -9.53 7.64
N ARG A 22 -1.83 -10.05 7.44
CA ARG A 22 -2.95 -9.31 6.87
C ARG A 22 -3.85 -8.66 7.93
N ASP A 23 -3.43 -8.66 9.20
CA ASP A 23 -4.19 -7.98 10.25
C ASP A 23 -4.13 -6.46 10.07
N ALA A 24 -5.27 -5.81 10.30
CA ALA A 24 -5.43 -4.37 10.11
C ALA A 24 -4.43 -3.56 10.95
N LYS A 25 -4.20 -3.94 12.22
CA LYS A 25 -3.29 -3.23 13.12
C LYS A 25 -1.84 -3.40 12.69
N VAL A 26 -1.47 -4.60 12.23
CA VAL A 26 -0.13 -4.89 11.71
C VAL A 26 0.14 -4.06 10.46
N MET A 27 -0.78 -4.08 9.49
CA MET A 27 -0.65 -3.28 8.27
C MET A 27 -0.61 -1.77 8.58
N GLN A 28 -1.45 -1.29 9.49
CA GLN A 28 -1.44 0.10 9.93
C GLN A 28 -0.10 0.51 10.55
N SER A 29 0.48 -0.33 11.42
CA SER A 29 1.77 -0.06 12.04
C SER A 29 2.88 0.03 10.99
N ARG A 30 2.92 -0.93 10.06
CA ARG A 30 3.94 -0.99 9.00
C ARG A 30 3.86 0.19 8.03
N VAL A 31 2.66 0.59 7.61
CA VAL A 31 2.50 1.74 6.70
C VAL A 31 2.85 3.06 7.39
N LYS A 32 2.59 3.19 8.71
CA LYS A 32 3.04 4.35 9.49
C LYS A 32 4.56 4.47 9.52
N GLU A 33 5.24 3.38 9.86
CA GLU A 33 6.71 3.33 9.89
C GLU A 33 7.31 3.66 8.53
N TRP A 34 6.81 3.02 7.47
CA TRP A 34 7.23 3.32 6.09
C TRP A 34 6.98 4.79 5.71
N ALA A 35 5.82 5.35 6.06
CA ALA A 35 5.48 6.73 5.74
C ALA A 35 6.39 7.75 6.43
N ILE A 36 6.91 7.45 7.62
CA ILE A 36 7.91 8.31 8.30
C ILE A 36 9.18 8.37 7.45
N GLY A 37 9.75 7.20 7.11
CA GLY A 37 10.97 7.13 6.30
C GLY A 37 10.78 7.74 4.90
N GLU A 38 9.62 7.54 4.28
CA GLU A 38 9.29 8.13 2.99
C GLU A 38 9.20 9.65 3.06
N LYS A 39 8.63 10.21 4.14
CA LYS A 39 8.54 11.65 4.35
C LYS A 39 9.91 12.29 4.52
N GLU A 40 10.82 11.63 5.23
CA GLU A 40 12.23 12.05 5.33
C GLU A 40 12.94 11.99 3.97
N ARG A 41 12.74 10.90 3.22
CA ARG A 41 13.31 10.73 1.88
C ARG A 41 12.86 11.83 0.92
N LEU A 42 11.58 12.20 0.97
CA LEU A 42 11.03 13.29 0.15
C LEU A 42 11.56 14.65 0.62
N GLY A 43 11.68 14.89 1.93
CA GLY A 43 12.24 16.13 2.48
C GLY A 43 13.68 16.39 2.03
N LYS A 44 14.50 15.33 1.97
CA LYS A 44 15.88 15.40 1.43
C LYS A 44 15.93 15.83 -0.04
N LYS A 45 14.86 15.61 -0.82
CA LYS A 45 14.75 16.02 -2.22
C LYS A 45 14.13 17.41 -2.37
N SER A 46 13.04 17.66 -1.65
CA SER A 46 12.28 18.91 -1.71
C SER A 46 11.23 18.99 -0.60
N GLU A 47 11.21 20.09 0.15
CA GLU A 47 10.14 20.35 1.14
C GLU A 47 8.75 20.36 0.49
N ARG A 48 8.62 20.85 -0.75
CA ARG A 48 7.36 20.80 -1.49
C ARG A 48 6.89 19.36 -1.72
N GLN A 49 7.78 18.44 -2.07
CA GLN A 49 7.41 17.03 -2.27
C GLN A 49 6.96 16.38 -0.96
N LYS A 50 7.66 16.70 0.14
CA LYS A 50 7.29 16.27 1.49
C LYS A 50 5.91 16.79 1.91
N ASP A 51 5.60 18.05 1.62
CA ASP A 51 4.30 18.66 1.96
C ASP A 51 3.15 18.13 1.10
N GLN A 52 3.43 17.75 -0.15
CA GLN A 52 2.44 17.16 -1.06
C GLN A 52 2.14 15.68 -0.75
N PHE A 53 2.97 15.00 0.06
CA PHE A 53 2.73 13.63 0.50
C PHE A 53 1.66 13.59 1.60
N ASN A 54 0.44 13.26 1.22
CA ASN A 54 -0.74 13.32 2.09
C ASN A 54 -1.42 11.95 2.33
N THR A 55 -1.09 10.93 1.55
CA THR A 55 -1.69 9.60 1.67
C THR A 55 -0.66 8.51 1.40
N ALA A 56 -0.63 7.49 2.27
CA ALA A 56 0.17 6.28 2.10
C ALA A 56 -0.72 5.04 2.16
N THR A 57 -0.36 4.00 1.40
CA THR A 57 -1.06 2.72 1.38
C THR A 57 -0.04 1.60 1.48
N ILE A 58 -0.38 0.55 2.22
CA ILE A 58 0.28 -0.73 2.16
C ILE A 58 -0.67 -1.75 1.52
N VAL A 59 -0.12 -2.60 0.67
CA VAL A 59 -0.74 -3.79 0.11
C VAL A 59 -0.03 -5.01 0.68
N TYR A 60 -0.79 -5.99 1.13
CA TYR A 60 -0.28 -7.32 1.46
C TYR A 60 -0.83 -8.32 0.44
N ASP A 61 0.06 -9.03 -0.25
CA ASP A 61 -0.30 -10.15 -1.11
C ASP A 61 -0.34 -11.43 -0.29
N ASN A 62 -1.54 -12.00 -0.13
CA ASN A 62 -1.73 -13.19 0.68
C ASN A 62 -1.09 -14.45 0.09
N GLU A 63 -0.85 -14.52 -1.22
CA GLU A 63 -0.24 -15.69 -1.84
C GLU A 63 1.28 -15.72 -1.59
N SER A 64 1.97 -14.59 -1.80
CA SER A 64 3.43 -14.51 -1.63
C SER A 64 3.88 -14.09 -0.22
N GLY A 65 2.99 -13.52 0.61
CA GLY A 65 3.33 -12.97 1.93
C GLY A 65 4.11 -11.65 1.87
N ARG A 66 4.13 -10.97 0.72
CA ARG A 66 4.90 -9.74 0.50
C ARG A 66 4.08 -8.48 0.77
N TYR A 67 4.76 -7.45 1.25
CA TYR A 67 4.20 -6.10 1.38
C TYR A 67 4.68 -5.19 0.26
N PHE A 68 3.78 -4.34 -0.23
CA PHE A 68 4.07 -3.29 -1.21
C PHE A 68 3.53 -1.97 -0.68
N TYR A 69 4.33 -0.90 -0.84
CA TYR A 69 3.98 0.40 -0.31
C TYR A 69 3.75 1.40 -1.45
N GLY A 70 2.78 2.27 -1.24
CA GLY A 70 2.38 3.30 -2.17
C GLY A 70 2.13 4.62 -1.47
N ARG A 71 2.21 5.68 -2.26
CA ARG A 71 1.98 7.07 -1.87
C ARG A 71 1.28 7.80 -3.00
N ASN A 72 0.57 8.88 -2.67
CA ASN A 72 -0.07 9.70 -3.67
C ASN A 72 0.95 10.25 -4.69
N GLY A 73 0.60 10.19 -5.98
CA GLY A 73 1.43 10.58 -7.11
C GLY A 73 2.59 9.64 -7.43
N GLY A 74 2.78 8.56 -6.67
CA GLY A 74 4.01 7.77 -6.77
C GLY A 74 4.19 7.02 -8.08
N VAL A 75 3.12 6.52 -8.72
CA VAL A 75 3.20 5.90 -10.06
C VAL A 75 3.91 6.83 -11.06
N PHE A 76 3.57 8.11 -11.04
CA PHE A 76 4.14 9.10 -11.96
C PHE A 76 5.54 9.55 -11.52
N GLN A 77 5.72 9.78 -10.23
CA GLN A 77 6.96 10.36 -9.69
C GLN A 77 8.11 9.35 -9.62
N GLU A 78 7.81 8.06 -9.58
CA GLU A 78 8.81 6.98 -9.60
C GLU A 78 8.99 6.39 -11.00
N ASN A 79 8.24 6.89 -11.99
CA ASN A 79 8.21 6.36 -13.35
C ASN A 79 7.97 4.84 -13.37
N ASP A 80 7.02 4.39 -12.56
CA ASP A 80 6.67 2.98 -12.44
C ASP A 80 6.14 2.44 -13.77
N LEU A 81 6.48 1.18 -14.08
CA LEU A 81 5.80 0.44 -15.14
C LEU A 81 4.30 0.40 -14.83
N ARG A 82 3.46 0.86 -15.76
CA ARG A 82 2.01 0.87 -15.57
C ARG A 82 1.45 -0.50 -15.89
N ASN A 83 0.91 -1.18 -14.89
CA ASN A 83 0.36 -2.52 -15.06
C ASN A 83 -0.91 -2.48 -15.94
N PRO A 84 -1.01 -3.31 -16.99
CA PRO A 84 -2.17 -3.32 -17.89
C PRO A 84 -3.51 -3.62 -17.20
N GLN A 85 -3.52 -4.36 -16.08
CA GLN A 85 -4.75 -4.62 -15.33
C GLN A 85 -5.33 -3.34 -14.70
N ILE A 86 -4.50 -2.32 -14.48
CA ILE A 86 -4.93 -1.03 -13.93
C ILE A 86 -5.11 0.01 -15.06
N PHE A 87 -4.13 0.08 -15.97
CA PHE A 87 -3.99 1.19 -16.92
C PHE A 87 -4.22 0.80 -18.39
N GLY A 88 -4.47 -0.47 -18.68
CA GLY A 88 -4.73 -0.95 -20.04
C GLY A 88 -6.10 -0.52 -20.55
N GLU A 89 -6.40 -0.87 -21.80
CA GLU A 89 -7.70 -0.60 -22.44
C GLU A 89 -8.88 -1.17 -21.65
N ASN A 90 -8.72 -2.37 -21.09
CA ASN A 90 -9.67 -3.01 -20.18
C ASN A 90 -9.24 -2.90 -18.70
N GLY A 91 -8.48 -1.86 -18.36
CA GLY A 91 -7.99 -1.60 -17.01
C GLY A 91 -9.12 -1.30 -16.03
N VAL A 92 -8.88 -1.53 -14.74
CA VAL A 92 -9.92 -1.34 -13.71
C VAL A 92 -10.21 0.12 -13.36
N LEU A 93 -9.37 1.07 -13.80
CA LEU A 93 -9.62 2.48 -13.56
C LEU A 93 -10.87 2.95 -14.32
N PRO A 94 -11.65 3.89 -13.75
CA PRO A 94 -12.80 4.45 -14.47
C PRO A 94 -12.33 5.20 -15.74
N PRO A 95 -13.17 5.30 -16.77
CA PRO A 95 -12.79 5.95 -18.05
C PRO A 95 -12.50 7.44 -17.91
N LYS A 96 -13.03 8.08 -16.86
CA LYS A 96 -12.76 9.46 -16.47
C LYS A 96 -12.63 9.53 -14.96
N SER A 97 -11.90 10.52 -14.46
CA SER A 97 -11.82 10.74 -13.02
C SER A 97 -13.20 11.09 -12.46
N LEU A 98 -13.58 10.39 -11.40
CA LEU A 98 -14.80 10.59 -10.62
C LEU A 98 -14.59 11.61 -9.49
N ASN A 99 -13.40 12.22 -9.42
CA ASN A 99 -13.07 13.28 -8.47
C ASN A 99 -12.05 14.25 -9.08
N LYS A 100 -11.54 15.18 -8.26
CA LYS A 100 -10.60 16.22 -8.69
C LYS A 100 -9.15 15.77 -8.90
N TYR A 101 -8.85 14.48 -8.74
CA TYR A 101 -7.49 13.94 -8.85
C TYR A 101 -7.33 13.13 -10.13
N ASP A 102 -6.14 13.17 -10.71
CA ASP A 102 -5.83 12.37 -11.89
C ASP A 102 -5.91 10.86 -11.59
N LEU A 103 -6.33 10.10 -12.60
CA LEU A 103 -6.35 8.64 -12.54
C LEU A 103 -4.93 8.12 -12.36
N GLY A 104 -4.70 7.27 -11.36
CA GLY A 104 -3.36 6.77 -11.02
C GLY A 104 -2.62 7.58 -9.95
N ASN A 105 -3.12 8.77 -9.56
CA ASN A 105 -2.51 9.56 -8.49
C ASN A 105 -2.69 8.96 -7.09
N CYS A 106 -3.59 8.01 -6.91
CA CYS A 106 -3.93 7.48 -5.59
C CYS A 106 -2.83 6.57 -5.03
N ALA A 107 -2.65 6.58 -3.70
CA ALA A 107 -1.64 5.76 -3.04
C ALA A 107 -1.96 4.26 -3.18
N GLU A 108 -3.24 3.91 -3.20
CA GLU A 108 -3.78 2.57 -3.43
C GLU A 108 -3.37 2.07 -4.81
N VAL A 109 -3.53 2.89 -5.85
CA VAL A 109 -3.13 2.55 -7.22
C VAL A 109 -1.63 2.29 -7.28
N HIS A 110 -0.83 3.13 -6.65
CA HIS A 110 0.63 2.95 -6.62
C HIS A 110 1.05 1.64 -5.95
N ALA A 111 0.52 1.33 -4.76
CA ALA A 111 0.86 0.10 -4.05
C ALA A 111 0.40 -1.15 -4.82
N ILE A 112 -0.82 -1.14 -5.37
CA ILE A 112 -1.38 -2.26 -6.13
C ILE A 112 -0.60 -2.44 -7.44
N ASN A 113 -0.25 -1.35 -8.14
CA ASN A 113 0.58 -1.41 -9.35
C ASN A 113 1.90 -2.15 -9.10
N LYS A 114 2.59 -1.83 -8.00
CA LYS A 114 3.82 -2.51 -7.59
C LYS A 114 3.61 -3.99 -7.26
N ALA A 115 2.51 -4.33 -6.61
CA ALA A 115 2.16 -5.71 -6.30
C ALA A 115 1.93 -6.53 -7.57
N LEU A 116 1.10 -6.03 -8.50
CA LEU A 116 0.78 -6.73 -9.75
C LEU A 116 2.02 -6.88 -10.66
N ASN A 117 2.85 -5.85 -10.75
CA ASN A 117 4.12 -5.94 -11.48
C ASN A 117 5.11 -6.91 -10.85
N SER A 118 4.93 -7.26 -9.58
CA SER A 118 5.71 -8.28 -8.88
C SER A 118 5.11 -9.69 -8.97
N GLY A 119 4.06 -9.87 -9.77
CA GLY A 119 3.39 -11.15 -10.00
C GLY A 119 2.24 -11.45 -9.03
N ALA A 120 1.84 -10.52 -8.16
CA ALA A 120 0.68 -10.71 -7.29
C ALA A 120 -0.62 -10.72 -8.11
N LYS A 121 -1.64 -11.44 -7.61
CA LYS A 121 -2.98 -11.46 -8.21
C LYS A 121 -3.90 -10.48 -7.49
N MET A 122 -4.72 -9.76 -8.25
CA MET A 122 -5.64 -8.74 -7.70
C MET A 122 -6.52 -9.30 -6.58
N GLU A 123 -7.10 -10.49 -6.79
CA GLU A 123 -7.96 -11.12 -5.79
C GLU A 123 -7.24 -11.58 -4.53
N ASN A 124 -5.91 -11.53 -4.44
CA ASN A 124 -5.16 -11.93 -3.24
C ASN A 124 -4.76 -10.74 -2.35
N LEU A 125 -5.10 -9.52 -2.77
CA LEU A 125 -4.60 -8.31 -2.14
C LEU A 125 -5.46 -7.84 -0.96
N TYR A 126 -4.78 -7.52 0.14
CA TYR A 126 -5.31 -6.78 1.27
C TYR A 126 -4.69 -5.40 1.25
N ILE A 127 -5.46 -4.35 1.56
CA ILE A 127 -4.93 -2.98 1.61
C ILE A 127 -5.27 -2.28 2.91
N PHE A 128 -4.38 -1.37 3.33
CA PHE A 128 -4.62 -0.43 4.41
C PHE A 128 -4.05 0.95 4.03
N THR A 129 -4.89 1.98 4.08
CA THR A 129 -4.52 3.34 3.67
C THR A 129 -4.59 4.32 4.85
N ILE A 130 -3.57 5.16 4.99
CA ILE A 130 -3.50 6.19 6.04
C ILE A 130 -3.36 7.60 5.45
N HIS A 131 -3.78 8.57 6.24
CA HIS A 131 -3.35 9.96 6.07
C HIS A 131 -1.89 10.13 6.50
N THR A 132 -1.14 11.00 5.81
CA THR A 132 0.25 11.37 6.17
C THR A 132 0.43 12.88 6.42
N THR A 133 -0.68 13.62 6.43
CA THR A 133 -0.70 15.04 6.82
C THR A 133 -0.47 15.19 8.32
N PRO A 134 0.10 16.32 8.80
CA PRO A 134 0.41 16.50 10.23
C PRO A 134 -0.80 16.30 11.17
N LYS A 135 -1.99 16.74 10.77
CA LYS A 135 -3.20 16.73 11.61
C LYS A 135 -3.82 15.34 11.81
N SER A 136 -3.64 14.43 10.85
CA SER A 136 -4.30 13.11 10.86
C SER A 136 -3.33 11.98 10.59
N PHE A 137 -2.03 12.18 10.82
CA PHE A 137 -0.99 11.20 10.50
C PHE A 137 -1.33 9.82 11.09
N GLY A 138 -1.33 8.80 10.22
CA GLY A 138 -1.55 7.43 10.60
C GLY A 138 -3.01 7.05 10.85
N GLN A 139 -3.95 7.99 10.75
CA GLN A 139 -5.37 7.69 10.82
C GLN A 139 -5.82 6.96 9.53
N PRO A 140 -6.70 5.94 9.65
CA PRO A 140 -7.27 5.26 8.49
C PRO A 140 -7.95 6.25 7.54
N LYS A 141 -7.74 6.06 6.24
CA LYS A 141 -8.36 6.86 5.20
C LYS A 141 -9.15 5.96 4.25
N PRO A 142 -10.46 6.17 4.05
CA PRO A 142 -11.22 5.41 3.07
C PRO A 142 -10.74 5.72 1.65
N ALA A 143 -10.88 4.73 0.77
CA ALA A 143 -10.48 4.85 -0.63
C ALA A 143 -11.39 5.84 -1.36
N CYS A 144 -10.81 6.71 -2.20
CA CYS A 144 -11.59 7.70 -2.97
C CYS A 144 -12.50 7.03 -4.02
N GLN A 145 -13.36 7.80 -4.68
CA GLN A 145 -14.29 7.31 -5.71
C GLN A 145 -13.59 6.51 -6.82
N ASN A 146 -12.44 7.01 -7.31
CA ASN A 146 -11.68 6.31 -8.36
C ASN A 146 -11.16 4.94 -7.90
N CYS A 147 -10.59 4.88 -6.69
CA CYS A 147 -10.07 3.62 -6.13
C CYS A 147 -11.19 2.68 -5.72
N THR A 148 -12.32 3.21 -5.26
CA THR A 148 -13.51 2.44 -4.95
C THR A 148 -14.06 1.78 -6.22
N HIS A 149 -14.24 2.54 -7.30
CA HIS A 149 -14.65 2.00 -8.59
C HIS A 149 -13.69 0.90 -9.07
N ALA A 150 -12.39 1.14 -8.95
CA ALA A 150 -11.37 0.23 -9.44
C ALA A 150 -11.26 -1.06 -8.63
N PHE A 151 -11.28 -1.01 -7.30
CA PHE A 151 -10.85 -2.14 -6.48
C PHE A 151 -11.94 -2.76 -5.61
N LYS A 152 -13.08 -2.08 -5.37
CA LYS A 152 -14.17 -2.66 -4.58
C LYS A 152 -14.70 -3.92 -5.27
N GLY A 153 -14.68 -5.04 -4.55
CA GLY A 153 -15.08 -6.36 -5.06
C GLY A 153 -14.03 -7.06 -5.94
N ARG A 154 -12.86 -6.46 -6.20
CA ARG A 154 -11.77 -7.07 -7.00
C ARG A 154 -10.57 -7.48 -6.15
N ILE A 155 -10.37 -6.84 -5.01
CA ILE A 155 -9.36 -7.23 -4.01
C ILE A 155 -10.04 -7.94 -2.84
N GLN A 156 -9.28 -8.71 -2.07
CA GLN A 156 -9.82 -9.43 -0.91
C GLN A 156 -10.40 -8.50 0.15
N LYS A 157 -9.63 -7.48 0.54
CA LYS A 157 -10.10 -6.56 1.59
C LYS A 157 -9.42 -5.21 1.53
N ASN A 158 -10.23 -4.18 1.73
CA ASN A 158 -9.77 -2.86 2.11
C ASN A 158 -10.13 -2.62 3.59
N HIS A 159 -9.12 -2.57 4.45
CA HIS A 159 -9.31 -2.41 5.88
C HIS A 159 -9.76 -1.01 6.30
N THR A 160 -9.64 -0.01 5.41
CA THR A 160 -9.93 1.39 5.74
C THR A 160 -11.21 1.91 5.10
N GLY A 161 -11.93 1.04 4.37
CA GLY A 161 -13.25 1.31 3.83
C GLY A 161 -13.25 1.93 2.44
N TRP A 162 -14.43 1.91 1.84
CA TRP A 162 -14.72 2.46 0.52
C TRP A 162 -15.58 3.72 0.67
N THR A 163 -15.44 4.69 -0.23
CA THR A 163 -16.42 5.78 -0.33
C THR A 163 -17.72 5.26 -0.95
N GLU A 164 -18.86 5.69 -0.41
CA GLU A 164 -20.20 5.41 -0.96
C GLU A 164 -20.58 6.39 -2.07
#